data_AF-A0A2V6ANM2-F1
#
_entry.id   AF-A0A2V6ANM2-F1
#
_cell.length_a   1.000
_cell.length_b   1.000
_cell.length_c   1.000
_cell.angle_alpha   90.00
_cell.angle_beta   90.00
_cell.angle_gamma   90.00
#
_symmetry.space_group_name_H-M   'P 1'
#
loop_
_entity.id
_entity.type
_entity.pdbx_description
1 polymer ?
#
loop_
_entity_poly.entity_id
_entity_poly.type
_entity_poly.pdbx_seq_one_letter_code
_entity_poly.pdbx_strand_id
1 'polypeptide(L)'
;MNRRLESYIPQVAATLIRVLLVAPVLSTFDLIAADWPEHLTLHEASRSPDGHYGIVVTTSSHVDDGATVLLPEKDEEFVDYFADLQNHRLLGKIKNFEYVEGENHAHLDAEWTPDSKLCIATYWERYGFASAAVLEPKGDSFTQTDIGQHIRKAIDATIKKQSRDVDADVYPQFYIEAGPKIRVFAEASNNPKQLEGVETYYALFQGIFDPRSKKWTATSAPAITAKDNEMLQSASEASCCFEVYAVSPEPFKEFPDAKEPLSYNEKSFFRSEESKFKYLDERMNDVYKAVHFVLSPPEFAKAKQDQIAWLKKRDANNSVAEKSKLTEERIKVLRQLVWPDKKKANEQ
;
A
#
# COMPACT_ATOMS: atom_id res chain seq x y z
N MET A 1 -21.27 64.05 -84.10
CA MET A 1 -20.16 63.80 -85.07
C MET A 1 -18.93 63.34 -84.29
N ASN A 2 -18.16 62.39 -84.84
CA ASN A 2 -16.79 61.96 -84.51
C ASN A 2 -16.38 61.83 -83.01
N ARG A 3 -16.17 60.62 -82.47
CA ARG A 3 -15.00 59.70 -82.63
C ARG A 3 -13.65 60.28 -82.14
N ARG A 4 -13.07 59.68 -81.09
CA ARG A 4 -11.76 58.98 -80.98
C ARG A 4 -11.36 58.86 -79.49
N LEU A 5 -11.30 57.65 -78.93
CA LEU A 5 -10.14 56.73 -78.82
C LEU A 5 -9.23 57.01 -77.60
N GLU A 6 -9.22 56.04 -76.68
CA GLU A 6 -8.05 55.42 -75.97
C GLU A 6 -6.79 56.29 -75.75
N SER A 7 -6.23 56.39 -74.54
CA SER A 7 -5.47 55.28 -73.92
C SER A 7 -5.03 55.48 -72.45
N TYR A 8 -4.56 54.37 -71.84
CA TYR A 8 -3.96 54.15 -70.50
C TYR A 8 -2.42 54.37 -70.52
N ILE A 9 -1.64 54.73 -69.47
CA ILE A 9 -1.83 55.25 -68.07
C ILE A 9 -0.64 56.22 -67.79
N PRO A 10 -0.48 56.85 -66.60
CA PRO A 10 0.54 56.33 -65.66
C PRO A 10 0.22 56.43 -64.15
N GLN A 11 1.01 55.71 -63.33
CA GLN A 11 0.92 55.60 -61.86
C GLN A 11 1.57 56.80 -61.13
N VAL A 12 1.02 57.22 -59.97
CA VAL A 12 1.80 57.70 -58.80
C VAL A 12 1.09 57.29 -57.48
N ALA A 13 1.90 57.09 -56.44
CA ALA A 13 1.66 56.43 -55.16
C ALA A 13 0.65 57.04 -54.13
N ALA A 14 0.16 56.12 -53.29
CA ALA A 14 -0.01 56.19 -51.82
C ALA A 14 -0.87 57.29 -51.14
N THR A 15 -1.84 56.85 -50.34
CA THR A 15 -2.10 57.31 -48.94
C THR A 15 -2.92 56.24 -48.18
N LEU A 16 -2.79 56.23 -46.85
CA LEU A 16 -3.20 55.18 -45.89
C LEU A 16 -4.68 54.74 -45.94
N ILE A 17 -4.91 53.44 -45.73
CA ILE A 17 -6.16 52.88 -45.19
C ILE A 17 -5.91 52.36 -43.78
N ARG A 18 -6.72 52.79 -42.80
CA ARG A 18 -6.74 52.18 -41.46
C ARG A 18 -7.42 50.81 -41.55
N VAL A 19 -6.66 49.74 -41.35
CA VAL A 19 -7.25 48.41 -41.10
C VAL A 19 -7.60 48.31 -39.62
N LEU A 20 -8.88 48.05 -39.33
CA LEU A 20 -9.31 47.73 -37.98
C LEU A 20 -8.85 46.31 -37.64
N LEU A 21 -7.90 46.17 -36.72
CA LEU A 21 -7.50 44.88 -36.16
C LEU A 21 -8.63 44.35 -35.27
N VAL A 22 -9.49 43.51 -35.84
CA VAL A 22 -10.35 42.63 -35.04
C VAL A 22 -9.46 41.52 -34.49
N ALA A 23 -8.95 41.71 -33.27
CA ALA A 23 -8.27 40.63 -32.56
C ALA A 23 -9.27 39.49 -32.31
N PRO A 24 -8.91 38.22 -32.58
CA PRO A 24 -9.70 37.11 -32.09
C PRO A 24 -9.65 37.14 -30.57
N VAL A 25 -10.80 37.33 -29.93
CA VAL A 25 -10.95 37.06 -28.50
C VAL A 25 -10.82 35.55 -28.35
N LEU A 26 -9.59 35.10 -28.06
CA LEU A 26 -9.35 33.80 -27.47
C LEU A 26 -10.05 33.81 -26.12
N SER A 27 -11.29 33.33 -26.08
CA SER A 27 -11.93 32.94 -24.83
C SER A 27 -11.12 31.80 -24.25
N THR A 28 -10.17 32.15 -23.38
CA THR A 28 -9.62 31.24 -22.39
C THR A 28 -10.79 30.85 -21.50
N PHE A 29 -11.44 29.74 -21.84
CA PHE A 29 -12.20 28.98 -20.86
C PHE A 29 -11.16 28.48 -19.86
N ASP A 30 -11.00 29.22 -18.76
CA ASP A 30 -10.45 28.64 -17.55
C ASP A 30 -11.40 27.50 -17.18
N LEU A 31 -10.98 26.28 -17.48
CA LEU A 31 -11.64 25.09 -16.98
C LEU A 31 -11.40 25.10 -15.47
N ILE A 32 -12.34 25.69 -14.73
CA ILE A 32 -12.48 25.42 -13.30
C ILE A 32 -12.67 23.91 -13.23
N ALA A 33 -11.70 23.20 -12.62
CA ALA A 33 -11.89 21.81 -12.26
C ALA A 33 -13.14 21.75 -11.39
N ALA A 34 -14.21 21.18 -11.94
CA ALA A 34 -15.51 21.16 -11.27
C ALA A 34 -15.37 20.28 -10.04
N ASP A 35 -15.56 20.85 -8.84
CA ASP A 35 -15.40 20.13 -7.57
C ASP A 35 -16.13 18.77 -7.58
N TRP A 36 -15.63 17.81 -6.80
CA TRP A 36 -16.32 16.52 -6.66
C TRP A 36 -17.75 16.77 -6.13
N PRO A 37 -18.74 15.91 -6.45
CA PRO A 37 -20.05 15.96 -5.83
C PRO A 37 -19.92 16.08 -4.30
N GLU A 38 -20.73 16.91 -3.64
CA GLU A 38 -20.53 17.26 -2.21
C GLU A 38 -20.48 16.06 -1.26
N HIS A 39 -21.11 14.94 -1.63
CA HIS A 39 -21.09 13.67 -0.88
C HIS A 39 -19.83 12.81 -1.13
N LEU A 40 -18.87 13.27 -1.94
CA LEU A 40 -17.64 12.58 -2.29
C LEU A 40 -16.39 13.38 -1.88
N THR A 41 -15.37 12.67 -1.41
CA THR A 41 -14.05 13.23 -1.09
C THR A 41 -12.94 12.31 -1.58
N LEU A 42 -11.75 12.85 -1.81
CA LEU A 42 -10.57 12.03 -2.12
C LEU A 42 -10.06 11.37 -0.83
N HIS A 43 -9.95 10.05 -0.82
CA HIS A 43 -9.19 9.37 0.22
C HIS A 43 -7.70 9.66 0.00
N GLU A 44 -7.12 10.64 0.68
CA GLU A 44 -5.78 11.18 0.36
C GLU A 44 -4.67 10.13 0.38
N ALA A 45 -4.76 9.11 1.25
CA ALA A 45 -3.78 8.02 1.29
C ALA A 45 -3.82 7.11 0.04
N SER A 46 -4.82 7.24 -0.83
CA SER A 46 -4.93 6.52 -2.11
C SER A 46 -4.31 7.21 -3.31
N ARG A 47 -3.76 8.43 -3.15
CA ARG A 47 -3.16 9.20 -4.24
C ARG A 47 -1.96 8.47 -4.85
N SER A 48 -1.88 8.41 -6.17
CA SER A 48 -0.75 7.80 -6.89
C SER A 48 0.55 8.62 -6.73
N PRO A 49 1.74 8.01 -6.89
CA PRO A 49 3.03 8.70 -6.73
C PRO A 49 3.21 9.94 -7.63
N ASP A 50 2.64 9.94 -8.85
CA ASP A 50 2.62 11.07 -9.77
C ASP A 50 1.43 12.05 -9.54
N GLY A 51 0.59 11.79 -8.54
CA GLY A 51 -0.60 12.56 -8.20
C GLY A 51 -1.73 12.51 -9.23
N HIS A 52 -1.62 11.70 -10.29
CA HIS A 52 -2.59 11.65 -11.39
C HIS A 52 -3.86 10.88 -11.02
N TYR A 53 -3.78 9.85 -10.19
CA TYR A 53 -4.90 8.97 -9.88
C TYR A 53 -5.14 8.84 -8.37
N GLY A 54 -6.34 8.42 -8.00
CA GLY A 54 -6.71 8.13 -6.61
C GLY A 54 -8.06 7.44 -6.50
N ILE A 55 -8.52 7.23 -5.28
CA ILE A 55 -9.83 6.68 -4.95
C ILE A 55 -10.65 7.77 -4.25
N VAL A 56 -11.77 8.13 -4.86
CA VAL A 56 -12.76 9.07 -4.34
C VAL A 56 -13.86 8.25 -3.65
N VAL A 57 -14.17 8.58 -2.40
CA VAL A 57 -14.99 7.78 -1.48
C VAL A 57 -16.13 8.63 -0.91
N THR A 58 -17.11 8.01 -0.25
CA THR A 58 -18.22 8.75 0.36
C THR A 58 -17.75 9.57 1.57
N THR A 59 -18.08 10.85 1.59
CA THR A 59 -17.79 11.77 2.68
C THR A 59 -18.65 11.47 3.91
N SER A 60 -18.06 11.23 5.08
CA SER A 60 -18.80 11.39 6.34
C SER A 60 -18.83 12.87 6.73
N SER A 61 -20.00 13.39 7.13
CA SER A 61 -20.05 14.65 7.88
C SER A 61 -19.88 14.34 9.36
N HIS A 62 -18.67 14.53 9.88
CA HIS A 62 -18.46 14.54 11.33
C HIS A 62 -19.20 15.73 11.95
N VAL A 63 -20.33 15.44 12.60
CA VAL A 63 -20.79 16.19 13.76
C VAL A 63 -20.53 15.28 14.95
N ASP A 64 -19.80 15.79 15.94
CA ASP A 64 -19.48 15.06 17.16
C ASP A 64 -20.75 14.48 17.81
N ASP A 65 -20.59 13.35 18.50
CA ASP A 65 -21.61 12.67 19.33
C ASP A 65 -22.75 11.90 18.63
N GLY A 66 -22.81 11.86 17.29
CA GLY A 66 -23.78 11.00 16.60
C GLY A 66 -23.67 11.01 15.08
N ALA A 67 -22.96 10.01 14.52
CA ALA A 67 -22.59 9.97 13.11
C ALA A 67 -23.78 10.16 12.15
N THR A 68 -23.84 11.32 11.52
CA THR A 68 -24.63 11.54 10.31
C THR A 68 -23.69 11.35 9.13
N VAL A 69 -23.68 10.14 8.57
CA VAL A 69 -23.12 9.96 7.23
C VAL A 69 -23.92 10.86 6.29
N LEU A 70 -23.26 11.57 5.36
CA LEU A 70 -23.98 12.14 4.23
C LEU A 70 -24.41 10.96 3.37
N LEU A 71 -25.56 10.39 3.73
CA LEU A 71 -26.17 9.31 2.97
C LEU A 71 -26.32 9.83 1.55
N PRO A 72 -25.86 9.07 0.55
CA PRO A 72 -26.14 9.44 -0.83
C PRO A 72 -27.67 9.43 -1.02
N GLU A 73 -28.19 10.11 -2.04
CA GLU A 73 -29.63 10.33 -2.17
C GLU A 73 -30.42 9.01 -2.15
N LYS A 74 -31.71 9.07 -1.82
CA LYS A 74 -32.53 7.86 -1.79
C LYS A 74 -32.44 7.11 -3.12
N ASP A 75 -31.98 5.85 -3.05
CA ASP A 75 -31.68 4.94 -4.16
C ASP A 75 -30.25 5.04 -4.75
N GLU A 76 -29.34 5.81 -4.15
CA GLU A 76 -27.90 5.78 -4.40
C GLU A 76 -27.16 4.76 -3.50
N GLU A 77 -26.02 4.25 -3.98
CA GLU A 77 -25.20 3.22 -3.32
C GLU A 77 -23.93 3.85 -2.72
N PHE A 78 -23.48 3.36 -1.55
CA PHE A 78 -22.11 3.59 -1.09
C PHE A 78 -21.13 2.90 -2.05
N VAL A 79 -20.34 3.68 -2.78
CA VAL A 79 -19.40 3.14 -3.76
C VAL A 79 -18.16 4.01 -3.87
N ASP A 80 -17.00 3.35 -3.81
CA ASP A 80 -15.72 3.98 -4.07
C ASP A 80 -15.51 4.14 -5.59
N TYR A 81 -14.99 5.28 -6.03
CA TYR A 81 -14.71 5.58 -7.42
C TYR A 81 -13.20 5.68 -7.66
N PHE A 82 -12.71 4.99 -8.69
CA PHE A 82 -11.36 5.25 -9.19
C PHE A 82 -11.38 6.53 -10.03
N ALA A 83 -10.46 7.45 -9.77
CA ALA A 83 -10.50 8.81 -10.30
C ALA A 83 -9.18 9.24 -10.97
N ASP A 84 -9.32 10.09 -11.97
CA ASP A 84 -8.28 10.89 -12.60
C ASP A 84 -8.34 12.29 -11.96
N LEU A 85 -7.33 12.56 -11.11
CA LEU A 85 -7.25 13.75 -10.26
C LEU A 85 -6.74 14.97 -11.03
N GLN A 86 -6.02 14.79 -12.13
CA GLN A 86 -5.53 15.91 -12.96
C GLN A 86 -6.63 16.48 -13.84
N ASN A 87 -7.49 15.62 -14.40
CA ASN A 87 -8.63 16.02 -15.23
C ASN A 87 -9.95 16.08 -14.42
N HIS A 88 -9.87 15.91 -13.10
CA HIS A 88 -10.98 15.95 -12.13
C HIS A 88 -12.19 15.11 -12.58
N ARG A 89 -11.96 13.82 -12.83
CA ARG A 89 -12.90 12.92 -13.49
C ARG A 89 -12.96 11.55 -12.82
N LEU A 90 -14.17 11.10 -12.51
CA LEU A 90 -14.40 9.72 -12.07
C LEU A 90 -14.28 8.77 -13.28
N LEU A 91 -13.39 7.78 -13.19
CA LEU A 91 -13.16 6.75 -14.22
C LEU A 91 -14.11 5.55 -14.05
N GLY A 92 -14.76 5.44 -12.90
CA GLY A 92 -15.89 4.55 -12.64
C GLY A 92 -15.90 3.94 -11.23
N LYS A 93 -17.00 3.25 -10.92
CA LYS A 93 -17.25 2.52 -9.67
C LYS A 93 -16.28 1.34 -9.49
N ILE A 94 -15.62 1.26 -8.33
CA ILE A 94 -14.85 0.09 -7.87
C ILE A 94 -15.86 -0.90 -7.25
N LYS A 95 -15.85 -2.16 -7.70
CA LYS A 95 -16.79 -3.18 -7.24
C LYS A 95 -16.33 -3.82 -5.93
N ASN A 96 -17.26 -4.06 -5.00
CA ASN A 96 -17.03 -4.64 -3.67
C ASN A 96 -16.20 -3.72 -2.74
N PHE A 97 -16.35 -2.40 -2.89
CA PHE A 97 -15.67 -1.36 -2.14
C PHE A 97 -16.72 -0.27 -1.80
N GLU A 98 -16.93 -0.05 -0.50
CA GLU A 98 -17.97 0.84 0.06
C GLU A 98 -17.43 1.56 1.30
N TYR A 99 -16.21 2.13 1.19
CA TYR A 99 -15.57 2.82 2.30
C TYR A 99 -16.14 4.23 2.48
N VAL A 100 -16.42 4.59 3.73
CA VAL A 100 -16.82 5.94 4.11
C VAL A 100 -15.64 6.62 4.82
N GLU A 101 -15.25 7.79 4.34
CA GLU A 101 -14.08 8.52 4.87
C GLU A 101 -14.26 8.81 6.37
N GLY A 102 -13.28 8.41 7.19
CA GLY A 102 -13.32 8.59 8.64
C GLY A 102 -14.24 7.61 9.39
N GLU A 103 -14.75 6.56 8.75
CA GLU A 103 -15.52 5.52 9.45
C GLU A 103 -14.68 4.77 10.49
N ASN A 104 -15.22 4.60 11.70
CA ASN A 104 -14.59 3.80 12.74
C ASN A 104 -14.61 2.31 12.42
N HIS A 105 -13.44 1.67 12.48
CA HIS A 105 -13.20 0.23 12.26
C HIS A 105 -13.24 -0.27 10.81
N ALA A 106 -13.63 0.55 9.82
CA ALA A 106 -13.38 0.26 8.41
C ALA A 106 -12.05 0.88 7.95
N HIS A 107 -11.46 0.37 6.87
CA HIS A 107 -10.24 0.96 6.30
C HIS A 107 -10.12 0.69 4.79
N LEU A 108 -9.43 1.59 4.09
CA LEU A 108 -9.06 1.46 2.69
C LEU A 108 -7.54 1.65 2.56
N ASP A 109 -6.82 0.60 2.14
CA ASP A 109 -5.44 0.73 1.69
C ASP A 109 -5.39 0.84 0.15
N ALA A 110 -4.38 1.53 -0.35
CA ALA A 110 -4.06 1.58 -1.78
C ALA A 110 -2.53 1.57 -1.98
N GLU A 111 -2.01 0.49 -2.58
CA GLU A 111 -0.58 0.29 -2.80
C GLU A 111 -0.25 0.43 -4.30
N TRP A 112 0.55 1.44 -4.65
CA TRP A 112 0.83 1.81 -6.05
C TRP A 112 2.17 1.28 -6.57
N THR A 113 2.26 1.04 -7.89
CA THR A 113 3.58 1.02 -8.55
C THR A 113 4.23 2.40 -8.53
N PRO A 114 5.56 2.51 -8.42
CA PRO A 114 6.27 3.80 -8.51
C PRO A 114 6.05 4.57 -9.83
N ASP A 115 5.51 3.92 -10.86
CA ASP A 115 5.22 4.51 -12.17
C ASP A 115 3.71 4.80 -12.39
N SER A 116 2.90 4.73 -11.32
CA SER A 116 1.44 4.97 -11.29
C SER A 116 0.59 4.15 -12.26
N LYS A 117 1.11 3.07 -12.84
CA LYS A 117 0.38 2.24 -13.81
C LYS A 117 -0.52 1.18 -13.18
N LEU A 118 -0.38 0.91 -11.89
CA LEU A 118 -1.13 -0.10 -11.18
C LEU A 118 -1.30 0.28 -9.71
N CYS A 119 -2.50 0.10 -9.20
CA CYS A 119 -2.84 0.19 -7.78
C CYS A 119 -3.39 -1.15 -7.28
N ILE A 120 -3.07 -1.51 -6.04
CA ILE A 120 -3.72 -2.60 -5.31
C ILE A 120 -4.57 -1.94 -4.22
N ALA A 121 -5.87 -1.90 -4.43
CA ALA A 121 -6.82 -1.43 -3.43
C ALA A 121 -7.20 -2.60 -2.51
N THR A 122 -7.26 -2.37 -1.20
CA THR A 122 -7.69 -3.33 -0.18
C THR A 122 -8.73 -2.69 0.72
N TYR A 123 -9.93 -3.25 0.77
CA TYR A 123 -11.01 -2.81 1.64
C TYR A 123 -11.12 -3.73 2.85
N TRP A 124 -11.18 -3.11 4.02
CA TRP A 124 -11.36 -3.74 5.31
C TRP A 124 -12.70 -3.29 5.90
N GLU A 125 -13.58 -4.25 6.13
CA GLU A 125 -14.81 -4.03 6.89
C GLU A 125 -14.50 -4.08 8.41
N ARG A 126 -15.48 -3.68 9.22
CA ARG A 126 -15.42 -3.67 10.70
C ARG A 126 -14.87 -4.97 11.33
N TYR A 127 -15.04 -6.11 10.67
CA TYR A 127 -14.69 -7.43 11.17
C TYR A 127 -13.54 -8.12 10.43
N GLY A 128 -12.86 -7.44 9.50
CA GLY A 128 -11.64 -7.95 8.86
C GLY A 128 -11.52 -7.60 7.39
N PHE A 129 -10.73 -8.40 6.66
CA PHE A 129 -10.52 -8.24 5.23
C PHE A 129 -11.79 -8.52 4.40
N ALA A 130 -12.32 -7.51 3.73
CA ALA A 130 -13.49 -7.66 2.86
C ALA A 130 -13.09 -8.00 1.41
N SER A 131 -12.23 -7.19 0.80
CA SER A 131 -11.96 -7.23 -0.64
C SER A 131 -10.55 -6.74 -1.00
N ALA A 132 -9.97 -7.27 -2.09
CA ALA A 132 -8.76 -6.72 -2.70
C ALA A 132 -8.83 -6.82 -4.21
N ALA A 133 -8.44 -5.74 -4.89
CA ALA A 133 -8.49 -5.65 -6.34
C ALA A 133 -7.28 -4.89 -6.92
N VAL A 134 -6.83 -5.35 -8.08
CA VAL A 134 -5.85 -4.65 -8.91
C VAL A 134 -6.57 -3.68 -9.83
N LEU A 135 -6.23 -2.40 -9.74
CA LEU A 135 -6.76 -1.31 -10.56
C LEU A 135 -5.68 -0.86 -11.56
N GLU A 136 -6.00 -0.85 -12.85
CA GLU A 136 -5.12 -0.34 -13.90
C GLU A 136 -5.83 0.78 -14.68
N PRO A 137 -5.34 2.03 -14.70
CA PRO A 137 -5.90 3.08 -15.55
C PRO A 137 -5.76 2.74 -17.05
N LYS A 138 -6.79 3.13 -17.83
CA LYS A 138 -6.91 2.96 -19.29
C LYS A 138 -7.46 4.22 -19.95
N GLY A 139 -6.85 5.38 -19.68
CA GLY A 139 -7.18 6.65 -20.32
C GLY A 139 -8.43 7.31 -19.75
N ASP A 140 -9.62 6.96 -20.24
CA ASP A 140 -10.92 7.46 -19.77
C ASP A 140 -11.67 6.48 -18.86
N SER A 141 -11.08 5.31 -18.64
CA SER A 141 -11.64 4.21 -17.86
C SER A 141 -10.51 3.49 -17.10
N PHE A 142 -10.83 2.41 -16.41
CA PHE A 142 -9.86 1.53 -15.76
C PHE A 142 -10.28 0.07 -15.88
N THR A 143 -9.35 -0.85 -15.65
CA THR A 143 -9.71 -2.27 -15.42
C THR A 143 -9.48 -2.65 -13.97
N GLN A 144 -10.55 -3.15 -13.33
CA GLN A 144 -10.47 -3.86 -12.06
C GLN A 144 -10.22 -5.35 -12.29
N THR A 145 -9.36 -5.96 -11.49
CA THR A 145 -9.22 -7.43 -11.41
C THR A 145 -9.27 -7.86 -9.95
N ASP A 146 -10.30 -8.61 -9.57
CA ASP A 146 -10.40 -9.19 -8.22
C ASP A 146 -9.23 -10.17 -7.96
N ILE A 147 -8.58 -9.98 -6.81
CA ILE A 147 -7.60 -10.94 -6.28
C ILE A 147 -8.03 -11.45 -4.90
N GLY A 148 -8.82 -10.68 -4.15
CA GLY A 148 -9.25 -10.99 -2.79
C GLY A 148 -10.09 -12.26 -2.67
N GLN A 149 -11.02 -12.50 -3.62
CA GLN A 149 -11.86 -13.69 -3.55
C GLN A 149 -11.05 -14.98 -3.70
N HIS A 150 -9.94 -14.95 -4.44
CA HIS A 150 -9.05 -16.11 -4.58
C HIS A 150 -8.31 -16.42 -3.28
N ILE A 151 -7.78 -15.37 -2.61
CA ILE A 151 -7.08 -15.48 -1.32
C ILE A 151 -8.02 -16.07 -0.28
N ARG A 152 -9.21 -15.48 -0.10
CA ARG A 152 -10.23 -15.94 0.86
C ARG A 152 -10.65 -17.38 0.60
N LYS A 153 -11.01 -17.74 -0.65
CA LYS A 153 -11.39 -19.11 -1.01
C LYS A 153 -10.29 -20.14 -0.72
N ALA A 154 -9.02 -19.80 -0.95
CA ALA A 154 -7.91 -20.71 -0.70
C ALA A 154 -7.69 -20.96 0.81
N ILE A 155 -7.81 -19.90 1.62
CA ILE A 155 -7.70 -19.97 3.10
C ILE A 155 -8.89 -20.72 3.70
N ASP A 156 -10.13 -20.35 3.33
CA ASP A 156 -11.34 -21.00 3.81
C ASP A 156 -11.33 -22.50 3.50
N ALA A 157 -10.86 -22.89 2.30
CA ALA A 157 -10.74 -24.30 1.91
C ALA A 157 -9.67 -25.08 2.71
N THR A 158 -8.81 -24.40 3.46
CA THR A 158 -7.83 -25.02 4.38
C THR A 158 -8.32 -25.00 5.81
N ILE A 159 -8.90 -23.89 6.27
CA ILE A 159 -9.49 -23.78 7.62
C ILE A 159 -10.69 -24.73 7.76
N LYS A 160 -11.53 -24.88 6.72
CA LYS A 160 -12.69 -25.80 6.71
C LYS A 160 -12.33 -27.29 6.71
N LYS A 161 -11.05 -27.64 6.51
CA LYS A 161 -10.52 -29.00 6.73
C LYS A 161 -10.15 -29.25 8.20
N GLN A 162 -9.91 -28.19 8.96
CA GLN A 162 -9.57 -28.23 10.39
C GLN A 162 -10.84 -28.12 11.26
N SER A 163 -11.74 -27.19 10.93
CA SER A 163 -13.09 -27.11 11.51
C SER A 163 -14.11 -26.61 10.49
N ARG A 164 -15.26 -27.28 10.37
CA ARG A 164 -16.18 -27.13 9.22
C ARG A 164 -16.97 -25.83 9.20
N ASP A 165 -17.26 -25.27 10.38
CA ASP A 165 -18.25 -24.21 10.58
C ASP A 165 -17.62 -22.90 11.07
N VAL A 166 -16.34 -22.67 10.73
CA VAL A 166 -15.62 -21.43 11.04
C VAL A 166 -15.04 -20.81 9.76
N ASP A 167 -15.28 -19.51 9.59
CA ASP A 167 -14.60 -18.67 8.62
C ASP A 167 -13.33 -18.09 9.23
N ALA A 168 -12.37 -17.71 8.39
CA ALA A 168 -11.15 -17.08 8.85
C ALA A 168 -11.18 -15.56 8.61
N ASP A 169 -10.63 -14.85 9.59
CA ASP A 169 -10.13 -13.50 9.40
C ASP A 169 -8.75 -13.59 8.72
N VAL A 170 -8.48 -12.68 7.80
CA VAL A 170 -7.39 -12.76 6.82
C VAL A 170 -6.66 -11.43 6.79
N TYR A 171 -5.33 -11.47 6.86
CA TYR A 171 -4.48 -10.28 6.89
C TYR A 171 -3.53 -10.30 5.70
N PRO A 172 -3.98 -9.90 4.49
CA PRO A 172 -3.13 -9.88 3.32
C PRO A 172 -2.12 -8.73 3.35
N GLN A 173 -0.97 -8.99 2.74
CA GLN A 173 0.09 -8.04 2.44
C GLN A 173 0.52 -8.24 0.99
N PHE A 174 0.73 -7.15 0.28
CA PHE A 174 0.99 -7.16 -1.16
C PHE A 174 2.38 -6.58 -1.44
N TYR A 175 3.13 -7.23 -2.33
CA TYR A 175 4.42 -6.74 -2.78
C TYR A 175 4.46 -6.71 -4.29
N ILE A 176 4.70 -5.52 -4.85
CA ILE A 176 4.92 -5.36 -6.28
C ILE A 176 6.42 -5.56 -6.55
N GLU A 177 6.75 -6.64 -7.27
CA GLU A 177 8.14 -6.96 -7.61
C GLU A 177 8.70 -5.98 -8.67
N ALA A 178 9.97 -6.13 -9.05
CA ALA A 178 10.55 -5.40 -10.18
C ALA A 178 9.89 -5.82 -11.51
N GLY A 179 8.79 -5.16 -11.87
CA GLY A 179 7.89 -5.51 -12.97
C GLY A 179 6.43 -5.44 -12.52
N PRO A 180 5.47 -5.99 -13.27
CA PRO A 180 4.05 -5.95 -12.88
C PRO A 180 3.67 -7.05 -11.87
N LYS A 181 4.56 -7.97 -11.49
CA LYS A 181 4.17 -9.13 -10.66
C LYS A 181 3.85 -8.70 -9.24
N ILE A 182 2.73 -9.22 -8.73
CA ILE A 182 2.30 -9.00 -7.35
C ILE A 182 2.51 -10.30 -6.59
N ARG A 183 3.44 -10.29 -5.64
CA ARG A 183 3.59 -11.33 -4.62
C ARG A 183 2.64 -11.03 -3.48
N VAL A 184 1.95 -12.05 -2.98
CA VAL A 184 0.93 -11.93 -1.94
C VAL A 184 1.23 -12.90 -0.82
N PHE A 185 1.18 -12.39 0.41
CA PHE A 185 1.21 -13.15 1.64
C PHE A 185 -0.06 -12.84 2.43
N ALA A 186 -0.71 -13.82 3.04
CA ALA A 186 -1.78 -13.53 3.98
C ALA A 186 -1.77 -14.52 5.14
N GLU A 187 -1.64 -14.00 6.36
CA GLU A 187 -1.81 -14.75 7.59
C GLU A 187 -3.31 -14.81 7.91
N ALA A 188 -3.79 -15.93 8.45
CA ALA A 188 -5.21 -16.09 8.74
C ALA A 188 -5.46 -16.98 9.96
N SER A 189 -6.52 -16.65 10.70
CA SER A 189 -7.02 -17.46 11.82
C SER A 189 -8.54 -17.37 11.97
N ASN A 190 -9.17 -18.41 12.51
CA ASN A 190 -10.60 -18.41 12.84
C ASN A 190 -10.93 -17.74 14.19
N ASN A 191 -9.92 -17.39 14.99
CA ASN A 191 -10.08 -16.80 16.32
C ASN A 191 -9.09 -15.63 16.50
N PRO A 192 -9.18 -14.56 15.68
CA PRO A 192 -8.24 -13.43 15.71
C PRO A 192 -8.30 -12.63 17.02
N LYS A 193 -9.36 -12.80 17.82
CA LYS A 193 -9.52 -12.16 19.14
C LYS A 193 -9.11 -13.06 20.31
N GLN A 194 -8.57 -14.26 20.03
CA GLN A 194 -8.09 -15.22 21.03
C GLN A 194 -9.12 -15.51 22.14
N LEU A 195 -10.39 -15.69 21.75
CA LEU A 195 -11.49 -15.98 22.67
C LEU A 195 -11.21 -17.29 23.43
N GLU A 196 -11.34 -17.25 24.75
CA GLU A 196 -11.08 -18.39 25.63
C GLU A 196 -12.03 -19.55 25.30
N GLY A 197 -11.51 -20.78 25.32
CA GLY A 197 -12.28 -22.00 25.02
C GLY A 197 -12.58 -22.24 23.54
N VAL A 198 -12.18 -21.34 22.63
CA VAL A 198 -12.30 -21.52 21.18
C VAL A 198 -10.99 -22.04 20.61
N GLU A 199 -11.01 -23.20 19.94
CA GLU A 199 -9.82 -23.75 19.27
C GLU A 199 -9.43 -22.89 18.06
N THR A 200 -8.16 -22.47 18.02
CA THR A 200 -7.62 -21.61 16.96
C THR A 200 -6.85 -22.42 15.94
N TYR A 201 -7.31 -22.35 14.69
CA TYR A 201 -6.64 -22.90 13.51
C TYR A 201 -6.03 -21.75 12.71
N TYR A 202 -4.87 -22.03 12.12
CA TYR A 202 -4.11 -21.04 11.35
C TYR A 202 -3.89 -21.51 9.91
N ALA A 203 -3.77 -20.56 9.00
CA ALA A 203 -3.36 -20.80 7.63
C ALA A 203 -2.47 -19.66 7.13
N LEU A 204 -1.56 -19.98 6.21
CA LEU A 204 -0.77 -19.01 5.47
C LEU A 204 -1.14 -19.13 3.99
N PHE A 205 -1.58 -18.05 3.36
CA PHE A 205 -1.62 -17.94 1.91
C PHE A 205 -0.30 -17.37 1.37
N GLN A 206 0.20 -17.96 0.29
CA GLN A 206 1.30 -17.44 -0.52
C GLN A 206 0.88 -17.48 -1.98
N GLY A 207 1.11 -16.41 -2.75
CA GLY A 207 0.82 -16.43 -4.18
C GLY A 207 1.60 -15.40 -4.99
N ILE A 208 1.63 -15.62 -6.31
CA ILE A 208 2.17 -14.68 -7.29
C ILE A 208 1.12 -14.45 -8.38
N PHE A 209 0.57 -13.24 -8.41
CA PHE A 209 -0.36 -12.79 -9.42
C PHE A 209 0.38 -12.00 -10.52
N ASP A 210 0.03 -12.26 -11.78
CA ASP A 210 0.48 -11.48 -12.94
C ASP A 210 -0.70 -10.66 -13.51
N PRO A 211 -0.71 -9.33 -13.30
CA PRO A 211 -1.72 -8.42 -13.85
C PRO A 211 -1.81 -8.44 -15.38
N ARG A 212 -0.71 -8.71 -16.10
CA ARG A 212 -0.74 -8.72 -17.58
C ARG A 212 -1.57 -9.87 -18.13
N SER A 213 -1.42 -11.07 -17.55
CA SER A 213 -2.23 -12.24 -17.91
C SER A 213 -3.50 -12.39 -17.07
N LYS A 214 -3.68 -11.55 -16.04
CA LYS A 214 -4.76 -11.55 -15.04
C LYS A 214 -4.93 -12.90 -14.35
N LYS A 215 -3.80 -13.52 -13.99
CA LYS A 215 -3.74 -14.89 -13.47
C LYS A 215 -2.81 -15.02 -12.29
N TRP A 216 -3.22 -15.87 -11.36
CA TRP A 216 -2.33 -16.49 -10.39
C TRP A 216 -1.42 -17.48 -11.11
N THR A 217 -0.11 -17.27 -10.96
CA THR A 217 0.96 -18.07 -11.58
C THR A 217 1.53 -19.12 -10.64
N ALA A 218 1.43 -18.88 -9.33
CA ALA A 218 1.67 -19.83 -8.25
C ALA A 218 0.79 -19.45 -7.06
N THR A 219 0.23 -20.44 -6.36
CA THR A 219 -0.51 -20.26 -5.10
C THR A 219 -0.34 -21.46 -4.18
N SER A 220 -0.31 -21.21 -2.88
CA SER A 220 -0.27 -22.19 -1.81
C SER A 220 -1.06 -21.66 -0.62
N ALA A 221 -1.76 -22.53 0.10
CA ALA A 221 -2.53 -22.16 1.29
C ALA A 221 -2.47 -23.25 2.38
N PRO A 222 -1.28 -23.64 2.89
CA PRO A 222 -1.17 -24.66 3.93
C PRO A 222 -1.80 -24.22 5.26
N ALA A 223 -2.25 -25.22 6.02
CA ALA A 223 -2.44 -25.05 7.46
C ALA A 223 -1.06 -24.90 8.12
N ILE A 224 -0.96 -24.03 9.10
CA ILE A 224 0.28 -23.78 9.87
C ILE A 224 0.02 -23.98 11.36
N THR A 225 1.06 -24.19 12.15
CA THR A 225 0.90 -24.28 13.62
C THR A 225 0.82 -22.89 14.24
N ALA A 226 0.29 -22.81 15.47
CA ALA A 226 0.32 -21.57 16.26
C ALA A 226 1.75 -21.00 16.38
N LYS A 227 2.75 -21.87 16.55
CA LYS A 227 4.17 -21.51 16.62
C LYS A 227 4.71 -20.95 15.31
N ASP A 228 4.26 -21.47 14.16
CA ASP A 228 4.63 -20.91 12.86
C ASP A 228 4.02 -19.52 12.71
N ASN A 229 2.74 -19.35 13.10
CA ASN A 229 2.07 -18.05 13.11
C ASN A 229 2.77 -17.02 14.04
N GLU A 230 3.13 -17.40 15.27
CA GLU A 230 3.91 -16.57 16.21
C GLU A 230 5.27 -16.15 15.62
N MET A 231 5.98 -17.07 14.97
CA MET A 231 7.24 -16.78 14.28
C MET A 231 7.03 -15.80 13.13
N LEU A 232 5.97 -15.98 12.34
CA LEU A 232 5.61 -15.12 11.21
C LEU A 232 5.30 -13.69 11.70
N GLN A 233 4.43 -13.54 12.69
CA GLN A 233 4.09 -12.24 13.29
C GLN A 233 5.32 -11.54 13.90
N SER A 234 6.11 -12.24 14.73
CA SER A 234 7.34 -11.69 15.33
C SER A 234 8.32 -11.17 14.28
N ALA A 235 8.41 -11.84 13.13
CA ALA A 235 9.29 -11.46 12.04
C ALA A 235 8.74 -10.33 11.17
N SER A 236 7.42 -10.23 11.00
CA SER A 236 6.73 -9.09 10.36
C SER A 236 6.93 -7.79 11.15
N GLU A 237 6.87 -7.87 12.49
CA GLU A 237 7.07 -6.74 13.41
C GLU A 237 8.54 -6.36 13.64
N ALA A 238 9.50 -7.21 13.29
CA ALA A 238 10.90 -7.15 13.75
C ALA A 238 11.65 -5.82 13.48
N SER A 239 11.16 -4.99 12.55
CA SER A 239 11.73 -3.68 12.20
C SER A 239 10.77 -2.50 12.37
N CYS A 240 9.62 -2.68 13.03
CA CYS A 240 8.59 -1.64 13.21
C CYS A 240 9.13 -0.32 13.79
N CYS A 241 10.21 -0.42 14.57
CA CYS A 241 10.47 0.47 15.68
C CYS A 241 11.96 0.85 15.81
N PHE A 242 12.80 0.59 14.80
CA PHE A 242 14.24 0.89 14.86
C PHE A 242 14.54 2.38 15.10
N GLU A 243 13.76 3.28 14.49
CA GLU A 243 13.94 4.73 14.63
C GLU A 243 13.73 5.24 16.07
N VAL A 244 13.03 4.48 16.92
CA VAL A 244 12.82 4.82 18.33
C VAL A 244 13.80 4.11 19.28
N TYR A 245 14.75 3.33 18.77
CA TYR A 245 15.72 2.57 19.58
C TYR A 245 16.90 3.44 20.03
N ALA A 246 17.07 3.59 21.35
CA ALA A 246 18.12 4.42 21.95
C ALA A 246 18.95 3.62 22.97
N VAL A 247 20.25 3.92 23.08
CA VAL A 247 21.11 3.38 24.14
C VAL A 247 21.25 4.44 25.22
N SER A 248 20.72 4.15 26.41
CA SER A 248 20.90 4.97 27.61
C SER A 248 20.54 4.17 28.87
N PRO A 249 21.40 4.14 29.90
CA PRO A 249 21.08 3.51 31.17
C PRO A 249 20.16 4.37 32.07
N GLU A 250 19.91 5.65 31.74
CA GLU A 250 19.21 6.57 32.64
C GLU A 250 17.77 6.12 33.00
N PRO A 251 16.90 5.68 32.07
CA PRO A 251 15.55 5.21 32.43
C PRO A 251 15.58 3.98 33.35
N PHE A 252 16.62 3.16 33.27
CA PHE A 252 16.79 1.98 34.12
C PHE A 252 17.25 2.31 35.54
N LYS A 253 17.56 3.57 35.87
CA LYS A 253 17.74 3.99 37.28
C LYS A 253 16.41 4.11 38.01
N GLU A 254 15.35 4.51 37.29
CA GLU A 254 13.98 4.54 37.81
C GLU A 254 13.34 3.13 37.76
N PHE A 255 13.65 2.36 36.72
CA PHE A 255 13.12 1.00 36.51
C PHE A 255 14.24 -0.06 36.43
N PRO A 256 14.91 -0.41 37.55
CA PRO A 256 16.09 -1.28 37.54
C PRO A 256 15.83 -2.68 36.98
N ASP A 257 14.66 -3.26 37.29
CA ASP A 257 14.27 -4.62 36.88
C ASP A 257 13.55 -4.67 35.51
N ALA A 258 13.46 -3.55 34.79
CA ALA A 258 12.80 -3.51 33.49
C ALA A 258 13.51 -4.35 32.43
N LYS A 259 12.72 -5.07 31.62
CA LYS A 259 13.18 -5.80 30.43
C LYS A 259 13.63 -4.82 29.34
N GLU A 260 14.41 -5.33 28.40
CA GLU A 260 14.91 -4.57 27.24
C GLU A 260 14.22 -5.03 25.95
N PRO A 261 13.85 -4.09 25.04
CA PRO A 261 13.86 -2.65 25.24
C PRO A 261 12.85 -2.17 26.29
N LEU A 262 13.19 -1.11 27.03
CA LEU A 262 12.27 -0.40 27.91
C LEU A 262 11.60 0.76 27.15
N SER A 263 10.30 0.66 26.94
CA SER A 263 9.49 1.74 26.37
C SER A 263 9.29 2.88 27.38
N TYR A 264 9.82 4.07 27.10
CA TYR A 264 9.72 5.26 27.95
C TYR A 264 9.83 6.52 27.09
N ASN A 265 8.96 7.51 27.30
CA ASN A 265 8.93 8.79 26.55
C ASN A 265 9.10 8.61 25.04
N GLU A 266 8.20 7.82 24.43
CA GLU A 266 8.14 7.51 22.98
C GLU A 266 9.38 6.78 22.41
N LYS A 267 10.35 6.43 23.24
CA LYS A 267 11.56 5.69 22.87
C LYS A 267 11.63 4.32 23.51
N SER A 268 12.43 3.45 22.91
CA SER A 268 12.71 2.10 23.36
C SER A 268 14.19 2.01 23.74
N PHE A 269 14.47 1.96 25.04
CA PHE A 269 15.81 2.09 25.58
C PHE A 269 16.50 0.74 25.83
N PHE A 270 17.82 0.73 25.66
CA PHE A 270 18.74 -0.35 26.01
C PHE A 270 19.82 0.18 26.95
N ARG A 271 20.26 -0.60 27.95
CA ARG A 271 21.31 -0.18 28.91
C ARG A 271 22.68 0.00 28.24
N SER A 272 22.95 -0.73 27.15
CA SER A 272 24.24 -0.70 26.43
C SER A 272 24.12 -1.04 24.94
N GLU A 273 25.17 -0.77 24.16
CA GLU A 273 25.26 -1.20 22.77
C GLU A 273 25.26 -2.73 22.64
N GLU A 274 25.87 -3.45 23.58
CA GLU A 274 25.90 -4.92 23.61
C GLU A 274 24.50 -5.51 23.81
N SER A 275 23.69 -4.93 24.69
CA SER A 275 22.29 -5.34 24.90
C SER A 275 21.42 -5.06 23.67
N LYS A 276 21.57 -3.88 23.04
CA LYS A 276 20.92 -3.56 21.77
C LYS A 276 21.32 -4.53 20.66
N PHE A 277 22.62 -4.79 20.49
CA PHE A 277 23.13 -5.69 19.47
C PHE A 277 22.63 -7.13 19.66
N LYS A 278 22.62 -7.63 20.90
CA LYS A 278 22.09 -8.97 21.21
C LYS A 278 20.61 -9.09 20.84
N TYR A 279 19.78 -8.12 21.24
CA TYR A 279 18.36 -8.09 20.90
C TYR A 279 18.12 -8.07 19.38
N LEU A 280 18.92 -7.28 18.64
CA LEU A 280 18.87 -7.24 17.19
C LEU A 280 19.32 -8.55 16.53
N ASP A 281 20.34 -9.24 17.04
CA ASP A 281 20.75 -10.55 16.53
C ASP A 281 19.65 -11.61 16.75
N GLU A 282 19.02 -11.63 17.93
CA GLU A 282 17.88 -12.50 18.22
C GLU A 282 16.71 -12.23 17.25
N ARG A 283 16.31 -10.96 17.06
CA ARG A 283 15.26 -10.58 16.09
C ARG A 283 15.63 -10.93 14.65
N MET A 284 16.88 -10.71 14.23
CA MET A 284 17.35 -11.11 12.89
C MET A 284 17.27 -12.61 12.68
N ASN A 285 17.61 -13.42 13.70
CA ASN A 285 17.52 -14.86 13.63
C ASN A 285 16.06 -15.33 13.51
N ASP A 286 15.10 -14.66 14.13
CA ASP A 286 13.66 -14.94 13.95
C ASP A 286 13.18 -14.64 12.53
N VAL A 287 13.54 -13.47 11.97
CA VAL A 287 13.24 -13.15 10.57
C VAL A 287 13.90 -14.15 9.61
N TYR A 288 15.13 -14.59 9.89
CA TYR A 288 15.82 -15.58 9.08
C TYR A 288 15.16 -16.97 9.14
N LYS A 289 14.53 -17.37 10.25
CA LYS A 289 13.71 -18.59 10.33
C LYS A 289 12.46 -18.47 9.46
N ALA A 290 11.80 -17.30 9.46
CA ALA A 290 10.67 -17.06 8.57
C ALA A 290 11.07 -17.07 7.08
N VAL A 291 12.22 -16.48 6.73
CA VAL A 291 12.80 -16.57 5.37
C VAL A 291 13.01 -18.03 4.95
N HIS A 292 13.46 -18.89 5.86
CA HIS A 292 13.60 -20.33 5.60
C HIS A 292 12.26 -21.05 5.43
N PHE A 293 11.24 -20.66 6.19
CA PHE A 293 9.90 -21.26 6.14
C PHE A 293 9.15 -20.89 4.85
N VAL A 294 9.28 -19.63 4.41
CA VAL A 294 8.46 -19.05 3.32
C VAL A 294 9.06 -19.26 1.92
N LEU A 295 10.38 -19.24 1.78
CA LEU A 295 11.04 -19.35 0.46
C LEU A 295 11.17 -20.79 -0.03
N SER A 296 11.15 -21.00 -1.35
CA SER A 296 11.46 -22.31 -1.93
C SER A 296 12.93 -22.70 -1.68
N PRO A 297 13.30 -23.99 -1.72
CA PRO A 297 14.67 -24.42 -1.43
C PRO A 297 15.76 -23.75 -2.28
N PRO A 298 15.59 -23.50 -3.60
CA PRO A 298 16.56 -22.75 -4.40
C PRO A 298 16.70 -21.28 -3.98
N GLU A 299 15.59 -20.61 -3.64
CA GLU A 299 15.58 -19.21 -3.20
C GLU A 299 16.24 -19.06 -1.83
N PHE A 300 15.91 -19.96 -0.89
CA PHE A 300 16.55 -19.99 0.42
C PHE A 300 18.05 -20.31 0.33
N ALA A 301 18.47 -21.19 -0.58
CA ALA A 301 19.89 -21.48 -0.78
C ALA A 301 20.69 -20.22 -1.15
N LYS A 302 20.12 -19.33 -1.97
CA LYS A 302 20.68 -18.00 -2.26
C LYS A 302 20.67 -17.09 -1.02
N ALA A 303 19.52 -16.94 -0.35
CA ALA A 303 19.39 -16.11 0.84
C ALA A 303 20.38 -16.51 1.97
N LYS A 304 20.65 -17.81 2.11
CA LYS A 304 21.66 -18.39 3.01
C LYS A 304 23.09 -18.03 2.62
N GLN A 305 23.44 -18.05 1.33
CA GLN A 305 24.76 -17.61 0.86
C GLN A 305 24.97 -16.11 1.14
N ASP A 306 23.95 -15.29 0.85
CA ASP A 306 23.97 -13.85 1.14
C ASP A 306 24.09 -13.59 2.65
N GLN A 307 23.41 -14.38 3.50
CA GLN A 307 23.50 -14.27 4.96
C GLN A 307 24.91 -14.62 5.46
N ILE A 308 25.55 -15.66 4.93
CA ILE A 308 26.92 -16.05 5.31
C ILE A 308 27.93 -14.97 4.89
N ALA A 309 27.76 -14.36 3.71
CA ALA A 309 28.60 -13.27 3.25
C ALA A 309 28.42 -12.00 4.11
N TRP A 310 27.17 -11.66 4.46
CA TRP A 310 26.86 -10.53 5.33
C TRP A 310 27.37 -10.73 6.77
N LEU A 311 27.24 -11.92 7.35
CA LEU A 311 27.77 -12.24 8.69
C LEU A 311 29.28 -11.99 8.76
N LYS A 312 30.04 -12.44 7.75
CA LYS A 312 31.49 -12.15 7.66
C LYS A 312 31.79 -10.66 7.63
N LYS A 313 30.98 -9.85 6.92
CA LYS A 313 31.13 -8.38 6.89
C LYS A 313 30.85 -7.75 8.26
N ARG A 314 29.79 -8.19 8.93
CA ARG A 314 29.43 -7.71 10.28
C ARG A 314 30.51 -8.07 11.30
N ASP A 315 30.94 -9.33 11.31
CA ASP A 315 31.81 -9.86 12.36
C ASP A 315 33.26 -9.33 12.24
N ALA A 316 33.68 -8.95 11.03
CA ALA A 316 34.94 -8.23 10.78
C ALA A 316 34.97 -6.78 11.31
N ASN A 317 33.84 -6.25 11.77
CA ASN A 317 33.78 -4.94 12.41
C ASN A 317 34.14 -5.04 13.90
N ASN A 318 34.81 -4.02 14.45
CA ASN A 318 35.15 -3.94 15.87
C ASN A 318 34.18 -3.08 16.70
N SER A 319 33.32 -2.27 16.06
CA SER A 319 32.32 -1.44 16.73
C SER A 319 31.00 -2.18 16.89
N VAL A 320 30.52 -2.34 18.14
CA VAL A 320 29.21 -2.95 18.44
C VAL A 320 28.07 -2.11 17.85
N ALA A 321 28.15 -0.78 17.95
CA ALA A 321 27.15 0.13 17.36
C ALA A 321 27.03 -0.02 15.83
N GLU A 322 28.15 -0.21 15.13
CA GLU A 322 28.12 -0.45 13.67
C GLU A 322 27.62 -1.87 13.34
N LYS A 323 27.85 -2.87 14.22
CA LYS A 323 27.19 -4.19 14.10
C LYS A 323 25.68 -4.09 14.28
N SER A 324 25.20 -3.30 15.25
CA SER A 324 23.77 -3.01 15.44
C SER A 324 23.17 -2.41 14.18
N LYS A 325 23.77 -1.33 13.64
CA LYS A 325 23.32 -0.68 12.40
C LYS A 325 23.29 -1.62 11.19
N LEU A 326 24.35 -2.41 10.99
CA LEU A 326 24.38 -3.41 9.92
C LEU A 326 23.28 -4.46 10.09
N THR A 327 22.92 -4.80 11.33
CA THR A 327 21.91 -5.81 11.67
C THR A 327 20.49 -5.27 11.47
N GLU A 328 20.21 -4.02 11.85
CA GLU A 328 18.95 -3.33 11.52
C GLU A 328 18.69 -3.31 10.01
N GLU A 329 19.68 -2.89 9.21
CA GLU A 329 19.57 -2.92 7.75
C GLU A 329 19.42 -4.34 7.18
N ARG A 330 20.06 -5.34 7.79
CA ARG A 330 19.88 -6.73 7.38
C ARG A 330 18.50 -7.26 7.72
N ILE A 331 17.91 -6.88 8.86
CA ILE A 331 16.54 -7.23 9.22
C ILE A 331 15.58 -6.62 8.19
N LYS A 332 15.74 -5.34 7.80
CA LYS A 332 14.93 -4.72 6.73
C LYS A 332 14.99 -5.55 5.43
N VAL A 333 16.20 -5.91 4.98
CA VAL A 333 16.39 -6.72 3.76
C VAL A 333 15.83 -8.15 3.87
N LEU A 334 16.03 -8.84 5.01
CA LEU A 334 15.48 -10.18 5.21
C LEU A 334 13.97 -10.16 5.30
N ARG A 335 13.39 -9.16 5.98
CA ARG A 335 11.94 -8.98 6.09
C ARG A 335 11.32 -8.80 4.72
N GLN A 336 11.89 -7.97 3.83
CA GLN A 336 11.42 -7.79 2.45
C GLN A 336 11.34 -9.09 1.61
N LEU A 337 12.03 -10.18 1.98
CA LEU A 337 11.89 -11.48 1.31
C LEU A 337 10.58 -12.21 1.68
N VAL A 338 9.92 -11.78 2.75
CA VAL A 338 8.82 -12.48 3.43
C VAL A 338 7.60 -11.58 3.66
N TRP A 339 7.80 -10.33 4.07
CA TRP A 339 6.79 -9.28 4.21
C TRP A 339 7.33 -7.93 3.68
N PRO A 340 6.62 -7.25 2.77
CA PRO A 340 6.98 -5.91 2.30
C PRO A 340 6.69 -4.83 3.34
N ASP A 341 7.51 -3.78 3.36
CA ASP A 341 7.24 -2.55 4.11
C ASP A 341 6.15 -1.71 3.42
N LYS A 342 4.92 -1.67 3.96
CA LYS A 342 3.90 -0.67 3.54
C LYS A 342 4.40 0.79 3.57
N LYS A 343 5.43 1.10 4.37
CA LYS A 343 5.95 2.46 4.59
C LYS A 343 7.01 2.95 3.58
N LYS A 344 7.35 2.22 2.51
CA LYS A 344 8.35 2.66 1.51
C LYS A 344 7.72 3.12 0.19
N ALA A 345 6.97 4.22 0.23
CA ALA A 345 6.49 4.95 -0.95
C ALA A 345 7.01 6.40 -1.05
N ASN A 346 7.44 7.05 0.04
CA ASN A 346 7.71 8.49 0.09
C ASN A 346 9.19 8.88 0.31
N GLU A 347 10.14 7.98 0.06
CA GLU A 347 11.59 8.29 0.10
C GLU A 347 12.35 7.73 -1.12
N GLN A 348 12.19 8.39 -2.26
CA GLN A 348 13.19 8.42 -3.34
C GLN A 348 13.03 9.62 -4.27
#